data_AF-Q71CH9-F1
#
_entry.id   AF-Q71CH9-F1
#
_cell.length_a   1.000
_cell.length_b   1.000
_cell.length_c   1.000
_cell.angle_alpha   90.00
_cell.angle_beta   90.00
_cell.angle_gamma   90.00
#
_symmetry.space_group_name_H-M   'P 1'
#
loop_
_entity.id
_entity.type
_entity.pdbx_description
1 polymer ?
#
loop_
_entity_poly.entity_id
_entity_poly.type
_entity_poly.pdbx_seq_one_letter_code
_entity_poly.pdbx_strand_id
1 'polypeptide(L)'
;FLKLIDLLGGVDVYNDQEFTSRHGNYHFPVGNVHLDSEQALGFVRERYSLANGDGDRGRNHQKVIAAIIQKLTSAEALKNYDAIIQGLQSSVQTNMPPETMVGLVNSQLANGGKYTVTTQDLKGTGRMDLPSYAMPDSALYMLEVDQNSLEASKTAIKDIMEGK
;
A
#
# COMPACT_ATOMS: atom_id res chain seq x y z
N PHE A 1 -8.65 5.56 5.33
CA PHE A 1 -7.21 5.38 5.65
C PHE A 1 -6.93 5.68 7.11
N LEU A 2 -7.03 6.92 7.59
CA LEU A 2 -6.71 7.29 8.99
C LEU A 2 -7.36 6.35 10.02
N LYS A 3 -8.69 6.20 9.96
CA LYS A 3 -9.46 5.28 10.81
C LYS A 3 -8.93 3.84 10.85
N LEU A 4 -8.44 3.32 9.71
CA LEU A 4 -7.87 1.96 9.66
C LEU A 4 -6.57 1.90 10.46
N ILE A 5 -5.68 2.87 10.28
CA ILE A 5 -4.42 2.91 11.03
C ILE A 5 -4.69 3.10 12.53
N ASP A 6 -5.65 3.95 12.90
CA ASP A 6 -6.07 4.15 14.29
C ASP A 6 -6.61 2.84 14.92
N LEU A 7 -7.49 2.12 14.21
CA LEU A 7 -8.04 0.84 14.67
C LEU A 7 -6.99 -0.24 14.85
N LEU A 8 -5.87 -0.14 14.12
CA LEU A 8 -4.74 -1.07 14.23
C LEU A 8 -3.70 -0.64 15.27
N GLY A 9 -3.90 0.52 15.93
CA GLY A 9 -2.94 1.08 16.87
C GLY A 9 -1.62 1.50 16.20
N GLY A 10 -1.71 2.05 14.99
CA GLY A 10 -0.53 2.42 14.20
C GLY A 10 0.11 1.27 13.44
N VAL A 11 1.14 1.57 12.65
CA VAL A 11 1.88 0.60 11.85
C VAL A 11 3.39 0.79 11.99
N ASP A 12 4.14 -0.29 11.87
CA ASP A 12 5.59 -0.30 12.02
C ASP A 12 6.23 -0.55 10.65
N VAL A 13 7.11 0.33 10.20
CA VAL A 13 7.81 0.22 8.91
C VAL A 13 9.32 0.37 9.07
N TYR A 14 10.08 -0.22 8.16
CA TYR A 14 11.48 0.13 8.00
C TYR A 14 11.63 1.20 6.90
N ASN A 15 12.16 2.35 7.27
CA ASN A 15 12.39 3.46 6.36
C ASN A 15 13.83 3.44 5.83
N ASP A 16 13.99 3.50 4.50
CA ASP A 16 15.28 3.32 3.83
C ASP A 16 16.05 4.64 3.64
N GLN A 17 15.34 5.77 3.70
CA GLN A 17 15.92 7.09 3.48
C GLN A 17 15.30 8.09 4.46
N GLU A 18 16.10 9.01 4.96
CA GLU A 18 15.60 10.11 5.78
C GLU A 18 14.83 11.10 4.90
N PHE A 19 13.63 11.51 5.32
CA PHE A 19 12.88 12.56 4.63
C PHE A 19 11.90 13.27 5.56
N THR A 20 11.48 14.47 5.17
CA THR A 20 10.39 15.19 5.82
C THR A 20 9.24 15.34 4.85
N SER A 21 8.05 14.84 5.23
CA SER A 21 6.85 14.96 4.41
C SER A 21 6.30 16.37 4.47
N ARG A 22 5.99 16.95 3.30
CA ARG A 22 5.28 18.23 3.18
C ARG A 22 3.83 18.13 3.64
N HIS A 23 3.33 16.92 3.88
CA HIS A 23 1.99 16.65 4.39
C HIS A 23 2.07 16.43 5.90
N GLY A 24 1.80 17.49 6.66
CA GLY A 24 1.88 17.48 8.12
C GLY A 24 3.26 17.83 8.69
N ASN A 25 4.27 18.05 7.85
CA ASN A 25 5.64 18.41 8.26
C ASN A 25 6.29 17.37 9.19
N TYR A 26 5.96 16.10 8.99
CA TYR A 26 6.51 14.98 9.75
C TYR A 26 7.88 14.59 9.23
N HIS A 27 8.83 14.43 10.13
CA HIS A 27 10.18 13.95 9.84
C HIS A 27 10.29 12.45 10.10
N PHE A 28 10.85 11.71 9.14
CA PHE A 28 11.03 10.28 9.20
C PHE A 28 12.52 9.92 9.07
N PRO A 29 13.15 9.43 10.15
CA PRO A 29 14.55 9.00 10.10
C PRO A 29 14.69 7.66 9.36
N VAL A 30 15.91 7.30 8.97
CA VAL A 30 16.24 5.94 8.52
C VAL A 30 16.09 4.95 9.69
N GLY A 31 15.59 3.75 9.39
CA GLY A 31 15.44 2.67 10.37
C GLY A 31 13.98 2.32 10.67
N ASN A 32 13.74 1.63 11.78
CA ASN A 32 12.39 1.27 12.20
C ASN A 32 11.63 2.51 12.70
N VAL A 33 10.46 2.75 12.14
CA VAL A 33 9.58 3.87 12.48
C VAL A 33 8.20 3.34 12.78
N HIS A 34 7.67 3.69 13.96
CA HIS A 34 6.26 3.54 14.26
C HIS A 34 5.49 4.75 13.74
N LEU A 35 4.38 4.52 13.05
CA LEU A 35 3.55 5.52 12.42
C LEU A 35 2.14 5.47 13.01
N ASP A 36 1.72 6.57 13.63
CA ASP A 36 0.30 6.83 13.87
C ASP A 36 -0.44 7.12 12.55
N SER A 37 -1.74 7.37 12.60
CA SER A 37 -2.55 7.56 11.40
C SER A 37 -2.13 8.77 10.56
N GLU A 38 -1.85 9.92 11.18
CA GLU A 38 -1.46 11.14 10.47
C GLU A 38 -0.02 11.04 9.94
N GLN A 39 0.89 10.45 10.71
CA GLN A 39 2.24 10.13 10.27
C GLN A 39 2.23 9.14 9.10
N ALA A 40 1.43 8.08 9.17
CA ALA A 40 1.27 7.13 8.08
C ALA A 40 0.71 7.82 6.82
N LEU A 41 -0.24 8.75 6.97
CA LEU A 41 -0.77 9.54 5.86
C LEU A 41 0.31 10.46 5.27
N GLY A 42 1.11 11.11 6.11
CA GLY A 42 2.25 11.92 5.69
C GLY A 42 3.30 11.10 4.94
N PHE A 43 3.62 9.91 5.46
CA PHE A 43 4.61 8.98 4.93
C PHE A 43 4.25 8.49 3.52
N VAL A 44 2.97 8.16 3.28
CA VAL A 44 2.49 7.69 1.97
C VAL A 44 2.24 8.83 0.98
N ARG A 45 2.05 10.09 1.40
CA ARG A 45 1.74 11.16 0.44
C ARG A 45 2.96 11.83 -0.16
N GLU A 46 4.08 11.87 0.57
CA GLU A 46 5.30 12.54 0.11
C GLU A 46 5.86 11.91 -1.16
N ARG A 47 6.36 12.75 -2.06
CA ARG A 47 6.90 12.35 -3.37
C ARG A 47 8.15 13.14 -3.71
N TYR A 48 8.07 14.47 -3.62
CA TYR A 48 9.02 15.35 -4.29
C TYR A 48 10.36 15.44 -3.59
N SER A 49 10.42 15.14 -2.29
CA SER A 49 11.69 15.08 -1.55
C SER A 49 12.36 13.70 -1.57
N LEU A 50 11.73 12.68 -2.17
CA LEU A 50 12.26 11.32 -2.20
C LEU A 50 13.26 11.14 -3.35
N ALA A 51 14.31 10.35 -3.13
CA ALA A 51 15.40 10.14 -4.10
C ALA A 51 14.91 9.66 -5.47
N ASN A 52 13.95 8.72 -5.50
CA ASN A 52 13.31 8.23 -6.73
C ASN A 52 11.85 8.70 -6.88
N GLY A 53 11.51 9.86 -6.29
CA GLY A 53 10.23 10.52 -6.50
C GLY A 53 9.01 9.62 -6.27
N ASP A 54 8.19 9.46 -7.32
CA ASP A 54 6.96 8.65 -7.26
C ASP A 54 7.22 7.17 -7.07
N GLY A 55 8.34 6.66 -7.59
CA GLY A 55 8.71 5.25 -7.41
C GLY A 55 8.96 4.94 -5.93
N ASP A 56 9.64 5.83 -5.21
CA ASP A 56 9.82 5.67 -3.77
C ASP A 56 8.54 5.92 -2.97
N ARG A 57 7.68 6.84 -3.41
CA ARG A 57 6.34 6.99 -2.82
C ARG A 57 5.55 5.68 -2.94
N GLY A 58 5.56 5.05 -4.10
CA GLY A 58 4.94 3.74 -4.33
C GLY A 58 5.53 2.66 -3.42
N ARG A 59 6.86 2.63 -3.23
CA ARG A 59 7.51 1.73 -2.27
C ARG A 59 7.09 2.00 -0.83
N ASN A 60 6.94 3.27 -0.44
CA ASN A 60 6.40 3.64 0.87
C ASN A 60 4.95 3.17 1.05
N HIS A 61 4.11 3.22 0.01
CA HIS A 61 2.76 2.62 0.04
C HIS A 61 2.83 1.12 0.29
N GLN A 62 3.70 0.42 -0.45
CA GLN A 62 3.87 -1.03 -0.32
C GLN A 62 4.34 -1.44 1.08
N LYS A 63 5.26 -0.67 1.70
CA LYS A 63 5.68 -0.89 3.10
C LYS A 63 4.51 -0.77 4.07
N VAL A 64 3.70 0.28 3.93
CA VAL A 64 2.52 0.48 4.79
C VAL A 64 1.48 -0.62 4.58
N ILE A 65 1.25 -1.07 3.34
CA ILE A 65 0.37 -2.22 3.06
C ILE A 65 0.90 -3.49 3.74
N ALA A 66 2.20 -3.77 3.63
CA ALA A 66 2.81 -4.93 4.29
C ALA A 66 2.67 -4.86 5.82
N ALA A 67 2.86 -3.68 6.41
CA ALA A 67 2.67 -3.47 7.85
C ALA A 67 1.20 -3.62 8.28
N ILE A 68 0.24 -3.14 7.47
CA ILE A 68 -1.19 -3.36 7.69
C ILE A 68 -1.52 -4.85 7.66
N ILE A 69 -1.00 -5.61 6.68
CA ILE A 69 -1.19 -7.07 6.60
C ILE A 69 -0.66 -7.74 7.87
N GLN A 70 0.53 -7.34 8.34
CA GLN A 70 1.11 -7.87 9.59
C GLN A 70 0.23 -7.57 10.81
N LYS A 71 -0.34 -6.37 10.92
CA LYS A 71 -1.26 -6.02 12.01
C LYS A 71 -2.57 -6.79 11.91
N LEU A 72 -3.18 -6.89 10.73
CA LEU A 72 -4.44 -7.60 10.49
C LEU A 72 -4.35 -9.12 10.68
N THR A 73 -3.16 -9.70 10.46
CA THR A 73 -2.90 -11.13 10.68
C THR A 73 -2.40 -11.44 12.10
N SER A 74 -2.34 -10.44 12.98
CA SER A 74 -2.02 -10.65 14.39
C SER A 74 -3.17 -11.36 15.12
N ALA A 75 -2.84 -12.13 16.16
CA ALA A 75 -3.84 -12.86 16.94
C ALA A 75 -4.91 -11.92 17.55
N GLU A 76 -4.54 -10.70 17.92
CA GLU A 76 -5.47 -9.71 18.46
C GLU A 76 -6.42 -9.17 17.39
N ALA A 77 -5.92 -8.80 16.22
CA ALA A 77 -6.76 -8.31 15.13
C ALA A 77 -7.70 -9.41 14.61
N LEU A 78 -7.21 -10.64 14.48
CA LEU A 78 -8.04 -11.77 14.05
C LEU A 78 -9.15 -12.10 15.04
N LYS A 79 -8.90 -11.99 16.35
CA LYS A 79 -9.94 -12.17 17.38
C LYS A 79 -10.98 -11.05 17.37
N ASN A 80 -10.59 -9.84 16.97
CA ASN A 80 -11.44 -8.65 16.97
C ASN A 80 -11.87 -8.22 15.56
N TYR A 81 -11.83 -9.12 14.57
CA TYR A 81 -12.05 -8.78 13.16
C TYR A 81 -13.43 -8.14 12.92
N ASP A 82 -14.47 -8.56 13.65
CA ASP A 82 -15.81 -7.98 13.59
C ASP A 82 -15.81 -6.48 13.95
N ALA A 83 -15.07 -6.08 14.99
CA ALA A 83 -14.94 -4.68 15.38
C ALA A 83 -14.20 -3.86 14.30
N ILE A 84 -13.18 -4.45 13.66
CA ILE A 84 -12.45 -3.82 12.56
C ILE A 84 -13.38 -3.61 11.35
N ILE A 85 -14.16 -4.62 10.96
CA ILE A 85 -15.13 -4.51 9.87
C ILE A 85 -16.16 -3.44 10.20
N GLN A 86 -16.75 -3.46 11.40
CA GLN A 86 -17.76 -2.48 11.81
C GLN A 86 -17.22 -1.05 11.85
N GLY A 87 -15.96 -0.87 12.28
CA GLY A 87 -15.29 0.42 12.30
C GLY A 87 -15.00 1.00 10.91
N LEU A 88 -14.89 0.14 9.89
CA LEU A 88 -14.48 0.53 8.54
C LEU A 88 -15.61 0.52 7.51
N GLN A 89 -16.69 -0.24 7.71
CA GLN A 89 -17.76 -0.46 6.72
C GLN A 89 -18.38 0.82 6.14
N SER A 90 -18.39 1.92 6.89
CA SER A 90 -18.91 3.22 6.44
C SER A 90 -17.92 4.05 5.61
N SER A 91 -16.65 3.62 5.53
CA SER A 91 -15.55 4.40 4.96
C SER A 91 -14.67 3.61 3.98
N VAL A 92 -14.84 2.29 3.91
CA VAL A 92 -14.16 1.40 2.96
C VAL A 92 -15.23 0.61 2.22
N GLN A 93 -15.25 0.76 0.91
CA GLN A 93 -16.13 -0.01 0.03
C GLN A 93 -15.38 -1.23 -0.49
N THR A 94 -16.03 -2.40 -0.48
CA THR A 94 -15.48 -3.65 -1.00
C THR A 94 -16.61 -4.51 -1.55
N ASN A 95 -16.30 -5.33 -2.55
CA ASN A 95 -17.18 -6.36 -3.09
C ASN A 95 -16.88 -7.75 -2.52
N MET A 96 -15.92 -7.85 -1.59
CA MET A 96 -15.60 -9.11 -0.92
C MET A 96 -16.80 -9.55 -0.06
N PRO A 97 -17.38 -10.74 -0.30
CA PRO A 97 -18.51 -11.21 0.49
C PRO A 97 -18.11 -11.45 1.96
N PRO A 98 -19.01 -11.22 2.94
CA PRO A 98 -18.73 -11.46 4.35
C PRO A 98 -18.23 -12.88 4.65
N GLU A 99 -18.78 -13.89 3.98
CA GLU A 99 -18.36 -15.29 4.10
C GLU A 99 -16.93 -15.52 3.63
N THR A 100 -16.45 -14.77 2.64
CA THR A 100 -15.05 -14.83 2.19
C THR A 100 -14.13 -14.22 3.24
N MET A 101 -14.51 -13.08 3.83
CA MET A 101 -13.73 -12.46 4.91
C MET A 101 -13.59 -13.40 6.12
N VAL A 102 -14.70 -13.98 6.58
CA VAL A 102 -14.72 -14.95 7.69
C VAL A 102 -13.88 -16.18 7.35
N GLY A 103 -13.97 -16.68 6.12
CA GLY A 103 -13.16 -17.80 5.64
C GLY A 103 -11.66 -17.52 5.71
N LEU A 104 -11.23 -16.33 5.29
CA LEU A 104 -9.82 -15.91 5.37
C LEU A 104 -9.35 -15.75 6.82
N VAL A 105 -10.14 -15.11 7.68
CA VAL A 105 -9.83 -14.92 9.11
C VAL A 105 -9.68 -16.26 9.81
N ASN A 106 -10.64 -17.17 9.63
CA ASN A 106 -10.61 -18.49 10.27
C ASN A 106 -9.46 -19.35 9.75
N SER A 107 -9.16 -19.27 8.45
CA SER A 107 -8.01 -19.98 7.86
C SER A 107 -6.69 -19.48 8.47
N GLN A 108 -6.53 -18.17 8.63
CA GLN A 108 -5.35 -17.59 9.26
C GLN A 108 -5.27 -17.93 10.76
N LEU A 109 -6.39 -17.95 11.49
CA LEU A 109 -6.44 -18.38 12.90
C LEU A 109 -6.05 -19.84 13.09
N ALA A 110 -6.50 -20.73 12.19
CA ALA A 110 -6.25 -22.16 12.28
C ALA A 110 -4.81 -22.54 11.86
N ASN A 111 -4.32 -21.95 10.77
CA ASN A 111 -3.04 -22.34 10.17
C ASN A 111 -1.87 -21.47 10.65
N GLY A 112 -2.15 -20.25 11.09
CA GLY A 112 -1.13 -19.25 11.40
C GLY A 112 -0.25 -18.94 10.20
N GLY A 113 1.04 -18.73 10.45
CA GLY A 113 2.02 -18.41 9.42
C GLY A 113 2.06 -16.91 9.07
N LYS A 114 3.11 -16.53 8.33
CA LYS A 114 3.31 -15.17 7.83
C LYS A 114 3.29 -15.20 6.31
N TYR A 115 2.69 -14.20 5.70
CA TYR A 115 2.80 -13.98 4.26
C TYR A 115 4.15 -13.33 3.94
N THR A 116 4.87 -13.89 2.97
CA THR A 116 5.98 -13.20 2.31
C THR A 116 5.39 -12.21 1.32
N VAL A 117 5.64 -10.92 1.52
CA VAL A 117 5.17 -9.86 0.62
C VAL A 117 6.31 -9.49 -0.31
N THR A 118 6.12 -9.74 -1.60
CA THR A 118 7.00 -9.23 -2.67
C THR A 118 6.37 -7.99 -3.30
N THR A 119 7.19 -7.13 -3.87
CA THR A 119 6.75 -5.85 -4.43
C THR A 119 7.34 -5.64 -5.82
N GLN A 120 6.57 -4.99 -6.68
CA GLN A 120 7.00 -4.55 -8.00
C GLN A 120 6.21 -3.29 -8.38
N ASP A 121 6.74 -2.51 -9.32
CA ASP A 121 6.08 -1.33 -9.84
C ASP A 121 6.29 -1.23 -11.36
N LEU A 122 5.22 -0.89 -12.07
CA LEU A 122 5.23 -0.74 -13.52
C LEU A 122 6.05 0.50 -13.89
N LYS A 123 7.03 0.31 -14.77
CA LYS A 123 7.91 1.38 -15.24
C LYS A 123 7.39 2.03 -16.51
N GLY A 124 7.87 3.24 -16.76
CA GLY A 124 7.56 3.99 -17.95
C GLY A 124 8.32 5.31 -18.01
N THR A 125 8.05 6.09 -19.05
CA THR A 125 8.67 7.39 -19.30
C THR A 125 7.63 8.50 -19.19
N GLY A 126 7.94 9.55 -18.42
CA GLY A 126 7.06 10.71 -18.30
C GLY A 126 7.00 11.54 -19.57
N ARG A 127 5.78 11.86 -20.03
CA ARG A 127 5.50 12.66 -21.22
C ARG A 127 4.40 13.68 -20.95
N MET A 128 4.40 14.78 -21.70
CA MET A 128 3.42 15.88 -21.60
C MET A 128 2.64 16.11 -22.90
N ASP A 129 2.95 15.33 -23.94
CA ASP A 129 2.46 15.49 -25.32
C ASP A 129 1.47 14.39 -25.74
N LEU A 130 1.04 13.55 -24.80
CA LEU A 130 0.05 12.51 -25.03
C LEU A 130 -1.38 13.07 -24.82
N PRO A 131 -2.36 12.70 -25.67
CA PRO A 131 -3.72 13.19 -25.56
C PRO A 131 -4.47 12.52 -24.40
N SER A 132 -5.11 13.31 -23.54
CA SER A 132 -6.01 12.81 -22.52
C SER A 132 -7.42 12.64 -23.06
N TYR A 133 -8.00 11.45 -22.98
CA TYR A 133 -9.38 11.21 -23.40
C TYR A 133 -10.40 12.02 -22.59
N ALA A 134 -10.19 12.17 -21.28
CA ALA A 134 -11.10 12.90 -20.40
C ALA A 134 -10.90 14.42 -20.45
N MET A 135 -9.70 14.88 -20.82
CA MET A 135 -9.34 16.30 -20.86
C MET A 135 -8.60 16.62 -22.18
N PRO A 136 -9.29 16.55 -23.33
CA PRO A 136 -8.66 16.63 -24.65
C PRO A 136 -7.93 17.96 -24.89
N ASP A 137 -8.36 19.04 -24.22
CA ASP A 137 -7.79 20.39 -24.38
C ASP A 137 -6.67 20.72 -23.36
N SER A 138 -6.19 19.72 -22.60
CA SER A 138 -5.17 19.93 -21.55
C SER A 138 -3.92 19.08 -21.79
N ALA A 139 -2.75 19.73 -21.73
CA ALA A 139 -1.46 19.03 -21.70
C ALA A 139 -1.19 18.49 -20.29
N LEU A 140 -1.29 17.17 -20.12
CA LEU A 140 -1.13 16.50 -18.83
C LEU A 140 0.15 15.66 -18.81
N TYR A 141 0.73 15.53 -17.61
CA TYR A 141 1.78 14.54 -17.39
C TYR A 141 1.17 13.14 -17.44
N MET A 142 1.71 12.30 -18.31
CA MET A 142 1.33 10.90 -18.46
C MET A 142 2.59 10.03 -18.41
N LEU A 143 2.47 8.82 -17.86
CA LEU A 143 3.54 7.83 -17.87
C LEU A 143 3.31 6.90 -19.07
N GLU A 144 4.11 7.03 -20.12
CA GLU A 144 4.12 6.08 -21.24
C GLU A 144 4.75 4.76 -20.76
N VAL A 145 3.99 3.67 -20.80
CA VAL A 145 4.38 2.38 -20.22
C VAL A 145 5.56 1.76 -20.97
N ASP A 146 6.55 1.29 -20.22
CA ASP A 146 7.62 0.46 -20.77
C ASP A 146 7.11 -0.97 -20.99
N GLN A 147 7.13 -1.43 -22.25
CA GLN A 147 6.54 -2.72 -22.61
C GLN A 147 7.29 -3.92 -21.98
N ASN A 148 8.61 -3.81 -21.77
CA ASN A 148 9.37 -4.87 -21.11
C ASN A 148 8.98 -4.99 -19.63
N SER A 149 8.82 -3.85 -18.95
CA SER A 149 8.33 -3.78 -17.58
C SER A 149 6.90 -4.33 -17.45
N LEU A 150 6.04 -4.06 -18.44
CA LEU A 150 4.69 -4.63 -18.48
C LEU A 150 4.72 -6.16 -18.58
N GLU A 151 5.48 -6.72 -19.52
CA GLU A 151 5.57 -8.18 -19.68
C GLU A 151 6.25 -8.86 -18.49
N ALA A 152 7.25 -8.22 -17.88
CA ALA A 152 7.85 -8.70 -16.64
C ALA A 152 6.83 -8.71 -15.49
N SER A 153 6.04 -7.64 -15.34
CA SER A 153 5.03 -7.54 -14.28
C SER A 153 3.93 -8.60 -14.43
N LYS A 154 3.51 -8.86 -15.67
CA LYS A 154 2.53 -9.92 -16.00
C LYS A 154 3.07 -11.31 -15.67
N THR A 155 4.31 -11.58 -16.03
CA THR A 155 4.98 -12.85 -15.73
C THR A 155 5.08 -13.06 -14.22
N ALA A 156 5.53 -12.05 -13.46
CA ALA A 156 5.65 -12.15 -12.01
C ALA A 156 4.30 -12.42 -11.31
N ILE A 157 3.21 -11.79 -11.76
CA ILE A 157 1.86 -12.09 -11.24
C ILE A 157 1.49 -13.54 -11.51
N LYS A 158 1.72 -14.02 -12.73
CA LYS A 158 1.40 -15.40 -13.13
C LYS A 158 2.20 -16.41 -12.31
N ASP A 159 3.49 -16.18 -12.11
CA ASP A 159 4.35 -17.08 -11.34
C ASP A 159 3.90 -17.18 -9.88
N ILE A 160 3.54 -16.05 -9.24
CA ILE A 160 2.98 -16.05 -7.89
C ILE A 160 1.66 -16.83 -7.82
N MET A 161 0.78 -16.67 -8.81
CA MET A 161 -0.50 -17.41 -8.85
C MET A 161 -0.31 -18.92 -9.09
N GLU A 162 0.73 -19.31 -9.81
CA GLU A 162 1.06 -20.71 -10.12
C GLU A 162 1.97 -21.37 -9.07
N GLY A 163 2.44 -20.61 -8.07
CA GLY A 163 3.31 -21.09 -7.00
C GLY A 163 4.74 -21.43 -7.47
N LYS A 164 5.26 -20.66 -8.44
CA LYS A 164 6.60 -20.81 -9.01
C LYS A 164 7.65 -19.94 -8.31
#